data_AF-A0AAW2U7T0-F1
#
_entry.id   AF-A0AAW2U7T0-F1
#
_cell.length_a   1.000
_cell.length_b   1.000
_cell.length_c   1.000
_cell.angle_alpha   90.00
_cell.angle_beta   90.00
_cell.angle_gamma   90.00
#
_symmetry.space_group_name_H-M   'P 1'
#
loop_
_entity.id
_entity.type
_entity.pdbx_description
1 polymer ?
#
loop_
_entity_poly.entity_id
_entity_poly.type
_entity_poly.pdbx_seq_one_letter_code
_entity_poly.pdbx_strand_id
1 'polypeptide(L)' 'MTKNYVGLRAIANGLLNLVHTDICGPLNNPARGGYSYFITFNDDHSRYGYVYLMRYKSEAIGRLKEYRLEVKN' A
#
# COMPACT_ATOMS: atom_id res chain seq x y z
N MET A 1 16.47 19.09 11.34
CA MET A 1 15.20 19.61 11.90
C MET A 1 14.12 18.58 11.66
N THR A 2 13.92 17.69 12.64
CA THR A 2 12.83 16.71 12.65
C THR A 2 11.50 17.45 12.77
N LYS A 3 10.65 17.35 11.74
CA LYS A 3 9.27 17.86 11.84
C LYS A 3 8.47 16.86 12.67
N ASN A 4 8.15 17.26 13.90
CA ASN A 4 7.21 16.57 14.77
C ASN A 4 5.81 16.74 14.21
N TYR A 5 5.22 15.66 13.67
CA TYR A 5 3.80 15.63 13.35
C TYR A 5 3.02 15.32 14.63
N VAL A 6 2.51 16.35 15.28
CA VAL A 6 1.52 16.22 16.35
C VAL A 6 0.19 15.89 15.67
N GLY A 7 -0.36 14.70 15.96
CA GLY A 7 -1.41 14.04 15.20
C GLY A 7 -2.77 14.73 15.24
N LEU A 8 -3.01 15.66 14.31
CA LEU A 8 -4.35 15.87 13.75
C LEU A 8 -4.38 15.15 12.40
N ARG A 9 -4.80 13.88 12.36
CA ARG A 9 -4.94 13.16 11.07
C ARG A 9 -6.15 13.70 10.33
N ALA A 10 -5.95 14.77 9.57
CA ALA A 10 -6.94 15.23 8.61
C ALA A 10 -7.06 14.18 7.49
N ILE A 11 -8.28 13.79 7.17
CA ILE A 11 -8.59 12.91 6.04
C ILE A 11 -8.39 13.70 4.74
N ALA A 12 -7.83 13.08 3.71
CA ALA A 12 -7.73 13.71 2.40
C ALA A 12 -9.11 14.08 1.85
N ASN A 13 -9.25 15.27 1.25
CA ASN A 13 -10.55 15.81 0.80
C ASN A 13 -11.04 15.26 -0.54
N GLY A 14 -10.25 14.44 -1.23
CA GLY A 14 -10.59 13.94 -2.56
C GLY A 14 -9.97 12.58 -2.82
N LEU A 15 -10.62 11.84 -3.72
CA LEU A 15 -10.23 10.49 -4.11
C LEU A 15 -8.80 10.47 -4.64
N LEU A 16 -7.97 9.56 -4.13
CA LEU A 16 -6.56 9.35 -4.52
C LEU A 16 -5.63 10.54 -4.27
N ASN A 17 -6.04 11.58 -3.54
CA ASN A 17 -5.16 12.70 -3.18
C ASN A 17 -4.03 12.28 -2.23
N LEU A 18 -4.28 11.28 -1.39
CA LEU A 18 -3.30 10.69 -0.49
C LEU A 18 -3.54 9.18 -0.39
N VAL A 19 -2.53 8.41 -0.78
CA VAL A 19 -2.55 6.95 -0.68
C VAL A 19 -1.45 6.52 0.28
N HIS A 20 -1.83 5.80 1.33
CA HIS A 20 -0.89 5.19 2.26
C HIS A 20 -0.50 3.82 1.72
N THR A 21 0.80 3.57 1.60
CA THR A 21 1.33 2.27 1.19
C THR A 21 2.22 1.68 2.27
N ASP A 22 2.10 0.37 2.46
CA ASP A 22 2.94 -0.38 3.38
C ASP A 22 3.22 -1.77 2.82
N ILE A 23 4.40 -2.30 3.14
CA ILE A 23 4.84 -3.65 2.77
C ILE A 23 4.99 -4.47 4.04
N CYS A 24 4.23 -5.56 4.12
CA CYS A 24 4.38 -6.54 5.18
C CYS A 24 5.18 -7.74 4.69
N GLY A 25 6.07 -8.25 5.54
CA GLY A 25 6.77 -9.53 5.37
C GLY A 25 8.27 -9.48 5.66
N PRO A 26 8.96 -10.64 5.64
CA PRO A 26 8.40 -11.95 5.28
C PRO A 26 7.41 -12.47 6.33
N LEU A 27 6.29 -13.03 5.88
CA LEU A 27 5.34 -13.74 6.73
C LEU A 27 5.98 -15.03 7.25
N ASN A 28 5.79 -15.33 8.54
CA ASN A 28 6.31 -16.55 9.16
C ASN A 28 5.81 -17.83 8.47
N ASN A 29 4.54 -17.81 8.05
CA ASN A 29 3.97 -18.86 7.20
C ASN A 29 3.54 -18.23 5.87
N PRO A 30 4.15 -18.61 4.73
CA PRO A 30 3.76 -18.10 3.42
C PRO A 30 2.29 -18.38 3.13
N ALA A 31 1.62 -17.43 2.47
CA ALA A 31 0.28 -17.67 1.94
C ALA A 31 0.32 -18.72 0.81
N ARG A 32 -0.87 -19.25 0.47
CA ARG A 32 -1.02 -20.24 -0.60
C ARG A 32 -0.35 -19.75 -1.90
N GLY A 33 0.54 -20.55 -2.47
CA GLY A 33 1.29 -20.19 -3.68
C GLY A 33 2.67 -19.57 -3.42
N GLY A 34 3.15 -19.62 -2.17
CA GLY A 34 4.52 -19.23 -1.80
C GLY A 34 4.71 -17.72 -1.63
N TYR A 35 3.63 -16.99 -1.36
CA TYR A 35 3.70 -15.54 -1.16
C TYR A 35 4.05 -15.23 0.30
N SER A 36 5.23 -14.68 0.50
CA SER A 36 5.73 -14.31 1.84
C SER A 36 5.61 -12.82 2.13
N TYR A 37 5.18 -12.00 1.17
CA TYR A 37 5.02 -10.56 1.34
C TYR A 37 3.68 -10.12 0.78
N PHE A 38 3.18 -8.98 1.25
CA PHE A 38 2.13 -8.25 0.55
C PHE A 38 2.36 -6.75 0.66
N ILE A 39 1.87 -6.02 -0.33
CA ILE A 39 1.86 -4.56 -0.33
C ILE A 39 0.41 -4.08 -0.33
N THR A 40 0.16 -3.03 0.46
CA THR A 40 -1.14 -2.37 0.53
C THR A 40 -1.09 -0.99 -0.09
N PHE A 41 -2.21 -0.56 -0.66
CA PHE A 41 -2.44 0.82 -1.10
C PHE A 41 -3.80 1.24 -0.59
N ASN A 42 -3.84 2.11 0.41
CA ASN A 42 -5.06 2.56 1.07
C ASN A 42 -5.30 4.03 0.76
N ASP A 43 -6.35 4.32 0.01
CA ASP A 43 -6.77 5.69 -0.23
C ASP A 43 -7.30 6.30 1.07
N ASP A 44 -6.73 7.45 1.45
CA ASP A 44 -7.04 8.08 2.73
C ASP A 44 -8.48 8.64 2.75
N HIS A 45 -8.97 9.11 1.60
CA HIS A 45 -10.31 9.70 1.44
C HIS A 45 -11.43 8.65 1.47
N SER A 46 -11.41 7.71 0.51
CA SER A 46 -12.47 6.70 0.37
C SER A 46 -12.34 5.52 1.33
N ARG A 47 -11.18 5.36 1.98
CA ARG A 47 -10.81 4.17 2.75
C ARG A 47 -10.75 2.89 1.93
N TYR A 48 -10.84 2.97 0.60
CA TYR A 48 -10.69 1.83 -0.30
C TYR A 48 -9.23 1.38 -0.34
N GLY A 49 -9.02 0.07 -0.27
CA GLY A 49 -7.70 -0.54 -0.17
C GLY A 49 -7.47 -1.60 -1.24
N TYR A 50 -6.26 -1.59 -1.82
CA TYR A 50 -5.75 -2.67 -2.65
C TYR A 50 -4.73 -3.50 -1.86
N VAL A 51 -4.73 -4.81 -2.09
CA VAL A 51 -3.72 -5.72 -1.55
C VAL A 51 -3.16 -6.56 -2.68
N TYR A 52 -1.84 -6.54 -2.83
CA TYR A 52 -1.16 -7.43 -3.77
C TYR A 52 -0.21 -8.37 -3.02
N LEU A 53 -0.34 -9.67 -3.31
CA LEU A 53 0.58 -10.69 -2.82
C LEU A 53 1.90 -10.67 -3.61
N MET A 54 3.01 -10.92 -2.93
CA MET A 54 4.35 -10.92 -3.50
C MET A 54 5.19 -12.07 -2.93
N ARG A 55 6.01 -12.71 -3.76
CA ARG A 55 6.93 -13.76 -3.29
C ARG A 55 8.22 -13.14 -2.75
N TYR A 56 8.65 -12.05 -3.38
CA TYR A 56 9.84 -11.30 -2.98
C TYR A 56 9.52 -9.82 -2.77
N LYS A 57 10.19 -9.19 -1.80
CA LYS A 57 10.06 -7.74 -1.54
C LYS A 57 10.42 -6.88 -2.76
N SER A 58 11.28 -7.37 -3.65
CA SER A 58 11.69 -6.71 -4.89
C SER A 58 10.54 -6.51 -5.90
N GLU A 59 9.43 -7.25 -5.76
CA GLU A 59 8.26 -7.10 -6.62
C GLU A 59 7.44 -5.83 -6.34
N ALA A 60 7.71 -5.12 -5.23
CA ALA A 60 6.92 -3.97 -4.78
C ALA A 60 6.82 -2.84 -5.82
N ILE A 61 7.89 -2.55 -6.55
CA ILE A 61 7.87 -1.54 -7.60
C ILE A 61 7.00 -1.97 -8.80
N GLY A 62 6.93 -3.28 -9.08
CA GLY A 62 6.01 -3.83 -10.07
C GLY A 62 4.56 -3.62 -9.66
N ARG A 63 4.22 -4.02 -8.43
CA ARG A 63 2.87 -3.85 -7.86
C ARG A 63 2.43 -2.37 -7.78
N LEU A 64 3.35 -1.45 -7.48
CA LEU A 64 3.06 0.00 -7.51
C LEU A 64 2.69 0.48 -8.93
N LYS A 65 3.37 -0.03 -9.97
CA LYS A 65 3.04 0.33 -11.36
C LYS A 65 1.67 -0.22 -11.77
N GLU A 66 1.38 -1.47 -11.42
CA GLU A 66 0.08 -2.11 -11.64
C GLU A 66 -1.04 -1.30 -10.97
N TYR A 67 -0.91 -0.99 -9.68
CA TYR A 67 -1.86 -0.14 -8.95
C TYR A 67 -2.12 1.21 -9.65
N ARG A 68 -1.06 1.90 -10.08
CA ARG A 68 -1.19 3.20 -10.76
C ARG A 68 -1.90 3.13 -12.11
N LEU A 69 -1.90 1.97 -12.77
CA LEU A 69 -2.64 1.75 -14.02
C LEU A 69 -4.11 1.44 -13.71
N GLU A 70 -4.37 0.60 -12.69
CA GLU A 70 -5.73 0.23 -12.30
C GLU A 70 -6.57 1.41 -11.83
N VAL A 71 -6.01 2.32 -11.01
CA VAL A 71 -6.77 3.47 -10.47
C VAL A 71 -7.01 4.61 -11.47
N LYS A 72 -6.47 4.50 -12.69
CA LYS A 72 -6.66 5.49 -13.77
C LYS A 72 -7.74 5.10 -14.77
N ASN A 73 -8.16 3.84 -14.77
CA ASN A 73 -9.25 3.34 -15.62
C ASN A 73 -10.60 3.61 -14.97
#